data_AF-A0A3L8P0M8-F1
#
_entry.id   AF-A0A3L8P0M8-F1
#
_cell.length_a   1.000
_cell.length_b   1.000
_cell.length_c   1.000
_cell.angle_alpha   90.00
_cell.angle_beta   90.00
_cell.angle_gamma   90.00
#
_symmetry.space_group_name_H-M   'P 1'
#
loop_
_entity.id
_entity.type
_entity.pdbx_description
1 polymer ?
#
loop_
_entity_poly.entity_id
_entity_poly.type
_entity_poly.pdbx_seq_one_letter_code
_entity_poly.pdbx_strand_id
1 'polypeptide(L)'
;MSPDVETRRRWAARMLARCTVPAPTYGSREFNSLPDGDVRRVAAVVRAAEAWARCGDELVESLHAELELAREAHKRAEDAEYLARAAEHRDSWRHLGVVRGQAFADTEEFISGRQNPDQGRPA
;
A
#
# COMPACT_ATOMS: atom_id res chain seq x y z
N MET A 1 16.80 15.71 5.73
CA MET A 1 17.20 15.65 7.15
C MET A 1 17.70 17.02 7.58
N SER A 2 17.13 17.62 8.64
CA SER A 2 17.55 18.94 9.13
C SER A 2 19.01 18.91 9.62
N PRO A 3 19.84 19.94 9.35
CA PRO A 3 21.21 20.04 9.89
C PRO A 3 21.29 19.90 11.42
N ASP A 4 20.21 20.26 12.11
CA ASP A 4 20.08 20.14 13.56
C ASP A 4 20.01 18.68 14.04
N VAL A 5 19.29 17.82 13.31
CA VAL A 5 19.14 16.39 13.62
C VAL A 5 20.47 15.65 13.51
N GLU A 6 21.25 15.91 12.45
CA GLU A 6 22.56 15.31 12.27
C GLU A 6 23.55 15.76 13.35
N THR A 7 23.52 17.05 13.70
CA THR A 7 24.34 17.61 14.78
C THR A 7 24.01 16.96 16.13
N ARG A 8 22.72 16.83 16.45
CA ARG A 8 22.22 16.15 17.65
C ARG A 8 22.66 14.68 17.70
N ARG A 9 22.46 13.92 16.62
CA ARG A 9 22.88 12.51 16.50
C ARG A 9 24.37 12.33 16.73
N ARG A 10 25.20 13.20 16.14
CA ARG A 10 26.65 13.18 16.33
C ARG A 10 27.05 13.49 17.77
N TRP A 11 26.41 14.46 18.40
CA TRP A 11 26.63 14.75 19.82
C TRP A 11 26.25 13.55 20.70
N ALA A 12 25.09 12.93 20.47
CA ALA A 12 24.65 11.78 21.24
C ALA A 12 25.58 10.57 21.06
N ALA A 13 26.02 10.28 19.84
CA ALA A 13 26.99 9.22 19.57
C ALA A 13 28.30 9.45 20.35
N ARG A 14 28.78 10.69 20.39
CA ARG A 14 29.97 11.04 21.19
C ARG A 14 29.75 10.85 22.70
N MET A 15 28.56 11.16 23.20
CA MET A 15 28.22 10.95 24.62
C MET A 15 28.15 9.47 24.97
N LEU A 16 27.51 8.66 24.12
CA LEU A 16 27.40 7.22 24.31
C LEU A 16 28.78 6.52 24.21
N ALA A 17 29.65 6.98 23.32
CA ALA A 17 31.01 6.44 23.19
C ALA A 17 31.90 6.63 24.43
N ARG A 18 31.55 7.55 25.34
CA ARG A 18 32.25 7.72 26.63
C ARG A 18 31.94 6.61 27.63
N CYS A 19 30.83 5.89 27.42
CA CYS A 19 30.43 4.79 28.28
C CYS A 19 30.96 3.47 27.69
N THR A 20 32.08 3.00 28.22
CA THR A 20 32.74 1.75 27.77
C THR A 20 32.05 0.48 28.28
N VAL A 21 31.17 0.62 29.26
CA VAL A 21 30.36 -0.46 29.84
C VAL A 21 28.90 -0.32 29.43
N PRO A 22 28.11 -1.40 29.41
CA PRO A 22 26.68 -1.30 29.11
C PRO A 22 25.95 -0.36 30.08
N ALA A 23 25.30 0.67 29.54
CA ALA A 23 24.42 1.52 30.32
C ALA A 23 23.06 0.83 30.59
N PRO A 24 22.51 0.94 31.81
CA PRO A 24 21.23 0.36 32.16
C PRO A 24 20.08 1.04 31.41
N THR A 25 18.90 0.43 31.46
CA THR A 25 17.68 1.05 30.94
C THR A 25 17.32 2.28 31.78
N TYR A 26 16.99 3.39 31.12
CA TYR A 26 16.51 4.60 31.80
C TYR A 26 15.29 4.30 32.68
N GLY A 27 15.32 4.77 33.93
CA GLY A 27 14.26 4.53 34.93
C GLY A 27 14.27 3.16 35.61
N SER A 28 15.14 2.23 35.20
CA SER A 28 15.29 0.94 35.89
C SER A 28 15.81 1.09 37.33
N ARG A 29 15.63 0.05 38.17
CA ARG A 29 16.19 0.04 39.53
C ARG A 29 17.71 0.23 39.54
N GLU A 30 18.40 -0.41 38.60
CA GLU A 30 19.85 -0.25 38.42
C GLU A 30 20.20 1.21 38.12
N PHE A 31 19.52 1.84 37.15
CA PHE A 31 19.69 3.26 36.84
C PHE A 31 19.49 4.16 38.07
N ASN A 32 18.42 3.93 38.84
CA ASN A 32 18.11 4.72 40.02
C ASN A 32 19.15 4.55 41.15
N SER A 33 19.86 3.42 41.18
CA SER A 33 20.92 3.14 42.14
C SER A 33 22.28 3.77 41.79
N LEU A 34 22.44 4.28 40.57
CA LEU A 34 23.69 4.92 40.14
C LEU A 34 23.86 6.29 40.79
N PRO A 35 25.08 6.65 41.22
CA PRO A 35 25.36 7.99 41.73
C PRO A 35 25.21 9.05 40.64
N ASP A 36 24.98 10.29 41.07
CA ASP A 36 24.97 11.43 40.18
C ASP A 36 26.37 11.61 39.55
N GLY A 37 26.39 11.83 38.23
CA GLY A 37 27.63 11.92 37.46
C GLY A 37 28.19 10.58 36.95
N ASP A 38 27.58 9.43 37.30
CA ASP A 38 27.97 8.14 36.68
C ASP A 38 27.74 8.19 35.15
N VAL A 39 28.78 7.83 34.39
CA VAL A 39 28.76 7.83 32.92
C VAL A 39 27.67 6.92 32.36
N ARG A 40 27.34 5.83 33.06
CA ARG A 40 26.25 4.91 32.69
C ARG A 40 24.89 5.57 32.84
N ARG A 41 24.71 6.40 33.89
CA ARG A 41 23.48 7.15 34.12
C ARG A 41 23.26 8.15 32.98
N VAL A 42 24.30 8.91 32.64
CA VAL A 42 24.26 9.85 31.50
C VAL A 42 23.97 9.13 30.18
N ALA A 43 24.65 8.02 29.91
CA ALA A 43 24.43 7.25 28.69
C ALA A 43 23.01 6.67 28.60
N ALA A 44 22.42 6.23 29.72
CA ALA A 44 21.02 5.79 29.76
C ALA A 44 20.05 6.92 29.40
N VAL A 45 20.25 8.12 29.95
CA VAL A 45 19.43 9.31 29.62
C VAL A 45 19.55 9.68 28.15
N VAL A 46 20.79 9.79 27.63
CA VAL A 46 21.03 10.15 26.22
C VAL A 46 20.41 9.11 25.30
N ARG A 47 20.54 7.82 25.59
CA ARG A 47 19.93 6.74 24.80
C ARG A 47 18.40 6.86 24.78
N ALA A 48 17.77 7.12 25.92
CA ALA A 48 16.32 7.29 26.00
C ALA A 48 15.84 8.54 25.25
N ALA A 49 16.54 9.67 25.41
CA ALA A 49 16.24 10.92 24.70
C ALA A 49 16.37 10.75 23.18
N GLU A 50 17.43 10.08 22.71
CA GLU A 50 17.62 9.80 21.28
C GLU A 50 16.55 8.86 20.73
N ALA A 51 16.12 7.86 21.49
CA ALA A 51 15.03 6.98 21.08
C ALA A 51 13.72 7.76 20.90
N TRP A 52 13.40 8.64 21.85
CA TRP A 52 12.21 9.49 21.77
C TRP A 52 12.29 10.50 20.61
N ALA A 53 13.44 11.15 20.43
CA ALA A 53 13.65 12.09 19.34
C ALA A 53 13.62 11.41 17.97
N ARG A 54 14.12 10.18 17.84
CA ARG A 54 14.02 9.40 16.60
C ARG A 54 12.56 9.12 16.24
N CYS A 55 11.73 8.77 17.22
CA CYS A 55 10.30 8.66 16.99
C CYS A 55 9.75 9.99 16.44
N GLY A 56 10.11 11.15 17.00
CA GLY A 56 9.68 12.43 16.44
C GLY A 56 10.16 12.70 15.00
N ASP A 57 11.43 12.44 14.73
CA ASP A 57 12.08 12.77 13.45
C ASP A 57 11.62 11.87 12.29
N GLU A 58 11.44 10.57 12.56
CA GLU A 58 11.22 9.54 11.53
C GLU A 58 9.76 9.11 11.41
N LEU A 59 8.88 9.49 12.36
CA LEU A 59 7.49 9.01 12.40
C LEU A 59 6.71 9.34 11.13
N VAL A 60 6.87 10.54 10.57
CA VAL A 60 6.13 10.91 9.35
C VAL A 60 6.58 10.07 8.17
N GLU A 61 7.90 9.91 8.00
CA GLU A 61 8.46 9.10 6.91
C GLU A 61 8.10 7.61 7.08
N SER A 62 8.15 7.08 8.30
CA SER A 62 7.77 5.70 8.59
C SER A 62 6.28 5.45 8.33
N LEU A 63 5.41 6.34 8.79
CA LEU A 63 3.97 6.23 8.54
C LEU A 63 3.64 6.36 7.06
N HIS A 64 4.32 7.25 6.32
CA HIS A 64 4.15 7.31 4.87
C HIS A 64 4.57 6.01 4.18
N ALA A 65 5.71 5.44 4.55
CA ALA A 65 6.17 4.17 3.99
C ALA A 65 5.20 3.01 4.30
N GLU A 66 4.74 2.92 5.55
CA GLU A 66 3.73 1.92 5.96
C GLU A 66 2.42 2.09 5.17
N LEU A 67 1.99 3.33 4.97
CA LEU A 67 0.75 3.64 4.27
C LEU A 67 0.84 3.33 2.77
N GLU A 68 1.97 3.61 2.12
CA GLU A 68 2.19 3.22 0.73
C GLU A 68 2.21 1.70 0.55
N LEU A 69 2.89 0.96 1.44
CA LEU A 69 2.86 -0.51 1.43
C LEU A 69 1.43 -1.05 1.58
N ALA A 70 0.64 -0.45 2.48
CA ALA A 70 -0.76 -0.83 2.66
C ALA A 70 -1.61 -0.53 1.42
N ARG A 71 -1.42 0.63 0.77
CA ARG A 71 -2.09 0.99 -0.48
C ARG A 71 -1.76 0.03 -1.60
N GLU A 72 -0.49 -0.32 -1.78
CA GLU A 72 -0.06 -1.27 -2.80
C GLU A 72 -0.64 -2.67 -2.56
N ALA A 73 -0.67 -3.12 -1.30
CA ALA A 73 -1.29 -4.39 -0.93
C ALA A 73 -2.80 -4.39 -1.23
N HIS A 74 -3.49 -3.30 -0.90
CA HIS A 74 -4.91 -3.15 -1.17
C HIS A 74 -5.20 -3.16 -2.68
N LYS A 75 -4.47 -2.36 -3.46
CA LYS A 75 -4.60 -2.31 -4.92
C LYS A 75 -4.37 -3.68 -5.56
N ARG A 76 -3.36 -4.44 -5.11
CA ARG A 76 -3.12 -5.80 -5.61
C ARG A 76 -4.29 -6.73 -5.34
N ALA A 77 -4.97 -6.58 -4.20
CA ALA A 77 -6.16 -7.36 -3.88
C ALA A 77 -7.35 -6.97 -4.79
N GLU A 78 -7.59 -5.66 -4.96
CA GLU A 78 -8.62 -5.15 -5.87
C GLU A 78 -8.39 -5.59 -7.32
N ASP A 79 -7.16 -5.51 -7.82
CA ASP A 79 -6.78 -5.93 -9.16
C ASP A 79 -7.02 -7.44 -9.33
N ALA A 80 -6.68 -8.26 -8.32
CA ALA A 80 -6.94 -9.70 -8.34
C ALA A 80 -8.44 -10.02 -8.39
N GLU A 81 -9.27 -9.32 -7.60
CA GLU A 81 -10.72 -9.46 -7.65
C GLU A 81 -11.29 -9.04 -9.00
N TYR A 82 -10.82 -7.92 -9.56
CA TYR A 82 -11.26 -7.45 -10.86
C TYR A 82 -10.95 -8.47 -11.96
N LEU A 83 -9.74 -9.03 -11.96
CA LEU A 83 -9.33 -10.05 -12.91
C LEU A 83 -10.16 -11.34 -12.78
N ALA A 84 -10.50 -11.74 -11.55
CA ALA A 84 -11.38 -12.88 -11.29
C ALA A 84 -12.79 -12.64 -11.85
N ARG A 85 -13.42 -11.50 -11.53
CA ARG A 85 -14.75 -11.14 -12.08
C ARG A 85 -14.73 -11.04 -13.61
N ALA A 86 -13.66 -10.47 -14.18
CA ALA A 86 -13.50 -10.37 -15.62
C ALA A 86 -13.35 -11.75 -16.28
N ALA A 87 -12.70 -12.71 -15.61
CA ALA A 87 -12.61 -14.09 -16.08
C ALA A 87 -13.97 -14.79 -16.05
N GLU A 88 -14.68 -14.73 -14.92
CA GLU A 88 -16.04 -15.28 -14.77
C GLU A 88 -17.00 -14.71 -15.82
N HIS A 89 -16.95 -13.39 -16.04
CA HIS A 89 -17.75 -12.73 -17.06
C HIS A 89 -17.36 -13.22 -18.46
N ARG A 90 -16.07 -13.28 -18.80
CA ARG A 90 -15.64 -13.83 -20.11
C ARG A 90 -16.14 -15.25 -20.31
N ASP A 91 -16.07 -16.08 -19.27
CA ASP A 91 -16.60 -17.43 -19.32
C ASP A 91 -18.12 -17.38 -19.55
N SER A 92 -18.85 -16.49 -18.87
CA SER A 92 -20.30 -16.28 -19.06
C SER A 92 -20.74 -16.04 -20.49
N TRP A 93 -19.98 -15.24 -21.23
CA TRP A 93 -20.24 -15.03 -22.65
C TRP A 93 -19.86 -16.22 -23.53
N ARG A 94 -18.87 -17.04 -23.14
CA ARG A 94 -18.50 -18.26 -23.86
C ARG A 94 -19.59 -19.33 -23.77
N HIS A 95 -20.20 -19.54 -22.60
CA HIS A 95 -21.27 -20.53 -22.46
C HIS A 95 -22.62 -20.10 -23.05
N LEU A 96 -22.84 -18.80 -23.26
CA LEU A 96 -24.02 -18.27 -23.96
C LEU A 96 -23.89 -18.33 -25.50
N GLY A 97 -22.83 -18.94 -26.04
CA GLY A 97 -22.66 -19.14 -27.48
C GLY A 97 -22.40 -17.86 -28.29
N VAL A 98 -22.12 -16.72 -27.63
CA VAL A 98 -21.79 -15.46 -28.30
C VAL A 98 -20.31 -15.49 -28.69
N VAL A 99 -19.97 -16.30 -29.69
CA VAL A 99 -18.67 -16.25 -30.35
C VAL A 99 -18.68 -15.00 -31.22
N ARG A 100 -17.86 -14.01 -30.85
CA ARG A 100 -17.59 -12.84 -31.69
C ARG A 100 -16.93 -13.34 -32.98
N GLY A 101 -17.73 -13.57 -34.03
CA GLY A 101 -17.24 -13.95 -35.36
C GLY A 101 -17.95 -15.10 -36.10
N GLN A 102 -19.11 -15.61 -35.67
CA GLN A 102 -19.86 -16.58 -36.49
C GLN A 102 -21.35 -16.24 -36.61
N ALA A 103 -21.72 -15.91 -37.86
CA ALA A 103 -23.04 -15.95 -38.50
C ALA A 103 -24.17 -15.01 -38.02
N PHE A 104 -24.14 -13.76 -38.48
CA PHE A 104 -25.34 -13.18 -39.10
C PHE A 104 -25.24 -13.44 -40.61
N ALA A 105 -25.44 -14.69 -41.03
CA ALA A 105 -25.45 -15.06 -42.44
C ALA A 105 -26.83 -15.52 -42.93
N ASP A 106 -27.87 -15.50 -42.08
CA ASP A 106 -29.22 -16.00 -42.42
C ASP A 106 -30.33 -14.96 -42.14
N THR A 107 -30.07 -13.67 -42.42
CA THR A 107 -31.12 -12.62 -42.37
C THR A 107 -31.43 -11.98 -43.72
N GLU A 108 -30.96 -12.55 -44.84
CA GLU A 108 -31.40 -12.11 -46.18
C GLU A 108 -32.67 -12.84 -46.69
N GLU A 109 -33.12 -13.91 -46.04
CA GLU A 109 -34.34 -14.62 -46.49
C GLU A 109 -35.67 -14.01 -46.00
N PHE A 110 -35.65 -13.06 -45.05
CA PHE A 110 -36.88 -12.47 -44.50
C PHE A 110 -37.41 -11.24 -45.25
N ILE A 111 -36.62 -10.63 -46.16
CA ILE A 111 -36.99 -9.38 -46.84
C ILE A 111 -37.40 -9.59 -48.32
N SER A 112 -37.44 -10.84 -48.82
CA SER A 112 -37.86 -11.13 -50.21
C SER A 112 -39.23 -11.84 -50.34
N GLY A 113 -40.07 -11.78 -49.30
CA GLY A 113 -41.27 -12.63 -49.18
C GLY A 113 -42.64 -11.95 -49.21
N ARG A 114 -42.77 -10.62 -49.30
CA ARG A 114 -44.09 -9.99 -49.52
C ARG A 114 -44.30 -9.71 -51.01
N GLN A 115 -44.67 -10.77 -51.72
CA GLN A 115 -45.55 -10.63 -52.87
C GLN A 115 -46.76 -9.77 -52.45
N ASN A 116 -47.00 -8.69 -53.20
CA ASN A 116 -48.21 -7.89 -53.10
C ASN A 116 -49.12 -8.38 -54.23
N PRO A 117 -50.05 -9.34 -53.99
CA PRO A 117 -50.99 -9.73 -55.01
C PRO A 117 -52.09 -8.69 -55.08
N ASP A 118 -52.39 -8.24 -56.30
CA ASP A 118 -53.74 -7.87 -56.73
C ASP A 118 -54.29 -6.55 -56.11
N GLN A 119 -54.84 -5.54 -56.78
CA GLN A 119 -55.57 -5.37 -58.03
C GLN A 119 -55.43 -3.86 -58.38
N GLY A 120 -55.39 -3.37 -59.61
CA GLY A 120 -56.28 -3.79 -60.69
C GLY A 120 -57.57 -2.94 -60.73
N ARG A 121 -57.42 -1.63 -61.06
CA ARG A 121 -58.32 -0.85 -61.96
C ARG A 121 -59.74 -0.45 -61.47
N PRO A 122 -60.53 0.30 -62.27
CA PRO A 122 -60.48 1.72 -62.65
C PRO A 122 -61.77 2.46 -62.17
N ALA A 123 -61.92 3.79 -62.27
CA ALA A 123 -62.39 4.54 -63.44
C ALA A 123 -62.38 6.04 -63.11
#